data_AF-E8KIL4-F1
#
_entry.id   AF-E8KIL4-F1
#
_cell.length_a   1.000
_cell.length_b   1.000
_cell.length_c   1.000
_cell.angle_alpha   90.00
_cell.angle_beta   90.00
_cell.angle_gamma   90.00
#
_symmetry.space_group_name_H-M   'P 1'
#
loop_
_entity.id
_entity.type
_entity.pdbx_description
1 polymer ?
#
loop_
_entity_poly.entity_id
_entity_poly.type
_entity_poly.pdbx_seq_one_letter_code
_entity_poly.pdbx_strand_id
1 'polypeptide(L)'
;MNNIIRLSSNQNDLIINASDNPQILYWGEKLAQFEPTNAWLSYSGVTNGGLDIDVPVSLAAENGRGYFELSSVEGHRNGLDSMPVFKLSKIEQQNDRLIIRQIDEVAGLEFSSEFVLDKTTSVLKTRNILHNLKAGTYNVERLAVTLPLPEFADEVCTFYGRWVREFQPNRQNLKHGGFIQ
;
A
#
# COMPACT_ATOMS: atom_id res chain seq x y z
N MET A 1 10.93 0.81 17.46
CA MET A 1 12.09 0.93 16.55
C MET A 1 11.53 1.01 15.14
N ASN A 2 11.78 2.09 14.40
CA ASN A 2 11.23 2.22 13.05
C ASN A 2 12.06 1.38 12.08
N ASN A 3 11.46 0.33 11.51
CA ASN A 3 12.09 -0.45 10.45
C ASN A 3 11.91 0.30 9.12
N ILE A 4 12.71 1.35 8.93
CA ILE A 4 12.71 2.08 7.65
C ILE A 4 13.58 1.31 6.66
N ILE A 5 12.95 0.87 5.57
CA ILE A 5 13.58 0.04 4.54
C ILE A 5 13.63 0.83 3.24
N ARG A 6 14.79 0.81 2.57
CA ARG A 6 14.99 1.39 1.25
C ARG A 6 15.27 0.28 0.23
N LEU A 7 14.50 0.25 -0.85
CA LEU A 7 14.91 -0.38 -2.11
C LEU A 7 15.37 0.72 -3.07
N SER A 8 16.47 0.48 -3.77
CA SER A 8 17.07 1.49 -4.67
C SER A 8 17.42 0.88 -6.03
N SER A 9 17.06 1.62 -7.08
CA SER A 9 17.44 1.33 -8.47
C SER A 9 18.40 2.40 -9.00
N ASN A 10 18.69 2.39 -10.30
CA ASN A 10 19.50 3.43 -10.93
C ASN A 10 18.81 4.81 -10.91
N GLN A 11 17.48 4.88 -11.03
CA GLN A 11 16.74 6.14 -11.14
C GLN A 11 15.73 6.39 -10.04
N ASN A 12 15.27 5.36 -9.33
CA ASN A 12 14.21 5.47 -8.33
C ASN A 12 14.60 4.89 -6.96
N ASP A 13 13.98 5.41 -5.92
CA ASP A 13 13.95 4.82 -4.58
C ASP A 13 12.52 4.50 -4.15
N LEU A 14 12.38 3.45 -3.35
CA LEU A 14 11.18 3.12 -2.58
C LEU A 14 11.56 3.05 -1.11
N ILE A 15 10.90 3.86 -0.28
CA ILE A 15 11.11 3.90 1.17
C ILE A 15 9.82 3.46 1.86
N ILE A 16 9.92 2.45 2.71
CA ILE A 16 8.80 1.88 3.44
C ILE A 16 9.11 1.92 4.94
N ASN A 17 8.14 2.36 5.74
CA ASN A 17 8.14 2.11 7.17
C ASN A 17 7.49 0.74 7.43
N ALA A 18 8.28 -0.28 7.74
CA ALA A 18 7.80 -1.64 8.02
C ALA A 18 7.50 -1.82 9.51
N SER A 19 6.48 -1.10 10.00
CA SER A 19 5.97 -1.18 11.37
C SER A 19 4.76 -2.12 11.47
N ASP A 20 4.01 -2.09 12.56
CA ASP A 20 2.73 -2.84 12.67
C ASP A 20 1.68 -2.38 11.66
N ASN A 21 1.76 -1.12 11.21
CA ASN A 21 0.93 -0.57 10.14
C ASN A 21 1.85 -0.08 9.00
N PRO A 22 2.39 -0.97 8.15
CA PRO A 22 3.37 -0.61 7.15
C PRO A 22 2.85 0.39 6.13
N GLN A 23 3.66 1.37 5.75
CA GLN A 23 3.28 2.36 4.74
C GLN A 23 4.47 2.71 3.84
N ILE A 24 4.17 3.07 2.60
CA ILE A 24 5.15 3.67 1.69
C ILE A 24 5.29 5.14 2.07
N LEU A 25 6.49 5.55 2.44
CA LEU A 25 6.81 6.94 2.78
C LEU A 25 7.21 7.75 1.54
N TYR A 26 7.85 7.08 0.58
CA TYR A 26 8.35 7.70 -0.62
C TYR A 26 8.48 6.67 -1.74
N TRP A 27 8.05 7.05 -2.93
CA TRP A 27 8.36 6.33 -4.17
C TRP A 27 8.54 7.35 -5.28
N GLY A 28 9.73 7.37 -5.89
CA GLY A 28 10.05 8.36 -6.90
C GLY A 28 11.53 8.37 -7.23
N GLU A 29 12.00 9.52 -7.73
CA GLU A 29 13.39 9.75 -8.12
C GLU A 29 14.39 9.35 -7.02
N LYS A 30 15.56 8.89 -7.44
CA LYS A 30 16.62 8.49 -6.52
C LYS A 30 17.06 9.67 -5.67
N LEU A 31 16.95 9.51 -4.36
CA LEU A 31 17.38 10.51 -3.40
C LEU A 31 18.91 10.57 -3.38
N ALA A 32 19.45 11.78 -3.59
CA ALA A 32 20.89 12.05 -3.51
C ALA A 32 21.45 11.72 -2.11
N GLN A 33 20.66 11.97 -1.07
CA GLN A 33 20.98 11.67 0.32
C GLN A 33 19.74 11.08 1.00
N PHE A 34 19.94 10.03 1.78
CA PHE A 34 18.87 9.40 2.54
C PHE A 34 19.43 8.87 3.85
N GLU A 35 18.79 9.30 4.95
CA GLU A 35 19.06 8.80 6.29
C GLU A 35 17.74 8.27 6.88
N PRO A 36 17.69 7.01 7.36
CA PRO A 36 16.50 6.44 7.98
C PRO A 36 15.92 7.27 9.12
N THR A 37 16.78 8.02 9.83
CA THR A 37 16.40 8.92 10.92
C THR A 37 15.56 10.12 10.48
N ASN A 38 15.54 10.45 9.18
CA ASN A 38 14.75 11.54 8.61
C ASN A 38 13.36 11.10 8.13
N ALA A 39 13.02 9.81 8.24
CA ALA A 39 11.75 9.26 7.76
C ALA A 39 10.50 9.91 8.39
N TRP A 40 10.64 10.52 9.57
CA TRP A 40 9.54 11.22 10.25
C TRP A 40 9.02 12.45 9.48
N LEU A 41 9.81 13.00 8.56
CA LEU A 41 9.40 14.12 7.69
C LEU A 41 8.23 13.74 6.77
N SER A 42 8.00 12.44 6.55
CA SER A 42 6.91 11.92 5.73
C SER A 42 5.63 11.61 6.53
N TYR A 43 5.62 11.80 7.85
CA TYR A 43 4.45 11.52 8.68
C TYR A 43 3.49 12.71 8.69
N SER A 44 2.19 12.39 8.65
CA SER A 44 1.12 13.38 8.74
C SER A 44 0.86 13.75 10.20
N GLY A 45 0.32 14.95 10.41
CA GLY A 45 -0.23 15.35 11.69
C GLY A 45 -1.60 14.70 11.94
N VAL A 46 -2.01 14.65 13.21
CA VAL A 46 -3.37 14.24 13.57
C VAL A 46 -4.37 15.30 13.11
N THR A 47 -5.39 14.89 12.37
CA THR A 47 -6.42 15.78 11.85
C THR A 47 -7.45 16.12 12.93
N ASN A 48 -7.95 17.36 12.93
CA ASN A 48 -9.02 17.76 13.83
C ASN A 48 -10.31 16.98 13.53
N GLY A 49 -10.96 16.46 14.57
CA GLY A 49 -12.18 15.64 14.42
C GLY A 49 -11.92 14.20 13.98
N GLY A 50 -10.65 13.78 13.90
CA GLY A 50 -10.25 12.39 13.70
C GLY A 50 -10.01 11.63 15.01
N LEU A 51 -9.32 10.50 14.92
CA LEU A 51 -8.80 9.78 16.10
C LEU A 51 -7.64 10.55 16.72
N ASP A 52 -7.36 10.32 18.01
CA ASP A 52 -6.21 10.91 18.72
C ASP A 52 -4.84 10.35 18.27
N ILE A 53 -4.80 9.64 17.13
CA ILE A 53 -3.63 9.04 16.50
C ILE A 53 -3.68 9.26 14.99
N ASP A 54 -2.51 9.29 14.35
CA ASP A 54 -2.44 9.28 12.89
C ASP A 54 -2.81 7.89 12.34
N VAL A 55 -3.62 7.87 11.28
CA VAL A 55 -4.02 6.65 10.57
C VAL A 55 -3.64 6.82 9.09
N PRO A 56 -2.38 6.55 8.73
CA PRO A 56 -1.90 6.75 7.38
C PRO A 56 -2.45 5.69 6.42
N VAL A 57 -2.39 6.00 5.13
CA VAL A 57 -2.65 5.03 4.05
C VAL A 57 -1.58 3.93 4.11
N SER A 58 -1.91 2.82 4.76
CA SER A 58 -1.02 1.67 4.91
C SER A 58 -1.15 0.69 3.75
N LEU A 59 -0.26 -0.31 3.71
CA LEU A 59 -0.29 -1.34 2.67
C LEU A 59 -1.61 -2.14 2.67
N ALA A 60 -2.20 -2.33 3.84
CA ALA A 60 -3.48 -3.03 4.02
C ALA A 60 -4.69 -2.08 4.12
N ALA A 61 -4.48 -0.77 4.33
CA ALA A 61 -5.53 0.24 4.41
C ALA A 61 -6.69 -0.21 5.33
N GLU A 62 -6.36 -0.53 6.58
CA GLU A 62 -7.21 -1.32 7.47
C GLU A 62 -8.34 -0.49 8.09
N ASN A 63 -9.60 -0.80 7.76
CA ASN A 63 -10.73 -0.12 8.40
C ASN A 63 -10.78 -0.35 9.92
N GLY A 64 -10.31 -1.51 10.39
CA GLY A 64 -10.22 -1.81 11.82
C GLY A 64 -9.27 -0.91 12.61
N ARG A 65 -8.37 -0.17 11.94
CA ARG A 65 -7.50 0.85 12.54
C ARG A 65 -8.09 2.26 12.46
N GLY A 66 -9.30 2.42 11.93
CA GLY A 66 -9.93 3.73 11.72
C GLY A 66 -9.58 4.39 10.39
N TYR A 67 -9.05 3.64 9.41
CA TYR A 67 -8.89 4.15 8.05
C TYR A 67 -10.27 4.12 7.37
N PHE A 68 -10.79 5.28 6.95
CA PHE A 68 -12.18 5.40 6.49
C PHE A 68 -12.36 5.36 4.97
N GLU A 69 -11.27 5.24 4.21
CA GLU A 69 -11.35 5.12 2.75
C GLU A 69 -11.37 3.64 2.31
N LEU A 70 -11.12 3.38 1.03
CA LEU A 70 -11.17 2.04 0.45
C LEU A 70 -10.07 1.14 1.02
N SER A 71 -10.47 -0.01 1.59
CA SER A 71 -9.51 -0.93 2.17
C SER A 71 -8.75 -1.72 1.08
N SER A 72 -7.55 -2.20 1.40
CA SER A 72 -6.84 -3.14 0.51
C SER A 72 -7.44 -4.55 0.62
N VAL A 73 -8.07 -4.90 1.76
CA VAL A 73 -8.63 -6.22 2.03
C VAL A 73 -10.08 -6.06 2.47
N GLU A 74 -11.01 -6.53 1.65
CA GLU A 74 -12.43 -6.60 2.00
C GLU A 74 -12.88 -8.05 1.86
N GLY A 75 -13.69 -8.51 2.80
CA GLY A 75 -14.13 -9.88 2.85
C GLY A 75 -14.74 -10.23 4.20
N HIS A 76 -15.15 -11.48 4.36
CA HIS A 76 -15.75 -11.94 5.60
C HIS A 76 -15.78 -13.47 5.73
N ARG A 77 -15.99 -13.92 6.96
CA ARG A 77 -16.35 -15.30 7.30
C ARG A 77 -17.78 -15.32 7.83
N ASN A 78 -18.74 -15.52 6.92
CA ASN A 78 -20.18 -15.50 7.26
C ASN A 78 -20.60 -14.25 8.08
N GLY A 79 -20.16 -13.05 7.67
CA GLY A 79 -20.42 -11.79 8.37
C GLY A 79 -19.48 -11.46 9.53
N LEU A 80 -18.52 -12.33 9.86
CA LEU A 80 -17.46 -12.09 10.86
C LEU A 80 -16.12 -11.79 10.18
N ASP A 81 -15.11 -11.40 10.97
CA ASP A 81 -13.71 -11.22 10.52
C ASP A 81 -13.54 -10.20 9.38
N SER A 82 -14.45 -9.21 9.26
CA SER A 82 -14.50 -8.28 8.11
C SER A 82 -13.61 -7.04 8.22
N MET A 83 -13.05 -6.78 9.39
CA MET A 83 -12.20 -5.62 9.66
C MET A 83 -10.89 -6.08 10.31
N PRO A 84 -10.03 -6.80 9.58
CA PRO A 84 -8.80 -7.31 10.16
C PRO A 84 -7.86 -6.17 10.60
N VAL A 85 -7.13 -6.43 11.69
CA VAL A 85 -6.06 -5.58 12.22
C VAL A 85 -4.78 -6.43 12.32
N PHE A 86 -4.00 -6.40 11.26
CA PHE A 86 -2.75 -7.12 11.09
C PHE A 86 -1.62 -6.47 11.91
N LYS A 87 -0.81 -7.31 12.54
CA LYS A 87 0.43 -6.92 13.23
C LYS A 87 1.63 -7.48 12.50
N LEU A 88 2.76 -6.77 12.54
CA LEU A 88 3.96 -7.19 11.84
C LEU A 88 4.43 -8.55 12.36
N SER A 89 4.60 -9.52 11.46
CA SER A 89 5.08 -10.86 11.80
C SER A 89 6.48 -11.12 11.26
N LYS A 90 6.78 -10.68 10.04
CA LYS A 90 8.07 -10.94 9.40
C LYS A 90 8.42 -9.90 8.34
N ILE A 91 9.71 -9.56 8.27
CA ILE A 91 10.29 -8.78 7.19
C ILE A 91 11.37 -9.65 6.52
N GLU A 92 11.31 -9.80 5.20
CA GLU A 92 12.34 -10.47 4.41
C GLU A 92 12.80 -9.53 3.30
N GLN A 93 14.04 -9.05 3.40
CA GLN A 93 14.68 -8.25 2.37
C GLN A 93 15.84 -9.03 1.75
N GLN A 94 15.85 -9.16 0.43
CA GLN A 94 16.91 -9.80 -0.33
C GLN A 94 17.15 -9.01 -1.61
N ASN A 95 18.33 -8.40 -1.76
CA ASN A 95 18.71 -7.59 -2.91
C ASN A 95 17.68 -6.48 -3.22
N ASP A 96 17.01 -6.59 -4.36
CA ASP A 96 16.00 -5.69 -4.90
C ASP A 96 14.57 -6.05 -4.47
N ARG A 97 14.41 -7.07 -3.62
CA ARG A 97 13.12 -7.61 -3.17
C ARG A 97 12.90 -7.39 -1.68
N LEU A 98 11.66 -7.03 -1.34
CA LEU A 98 11.16 -6.90 0.02
C LEU A 98 9.81 -7.63 0.15
N ILE A 99 9.66 -8.42 1.21
CA ILE A 99 8.38 -9.01 1.61
C ILE A 99 8.11 -8.62 3.05
N ILE A 100 6.94 -8.01 3.29
CA ILE A 100 6.44 -7.69 4.62
C ILE A 100 5.24 -8.59 4.86
N ARG A 101 5.25 -9.33 5.98
CA ARG A 101 4.14 -10.15 6.42
C ARG A 101 3.57 -9.62 7.71
N GLN A 102 2.25 -9.66 7.78
CA GLN A 102 1.49 -9.27 8.94
C GLN A 102 0.39 -10.30 9.20
N ILE A 103 0.03 -10.49 10.47
CA ILE A 103 -0.97 -11.47 10.89
C ILE A 103 -2.01 -10.79 11.77
N ASP A 104 -3.27 -11.07 11.51
CA ASP A 104 -4.35 -10.85 12.46
C ASP A 104 -4.77 -12.20 13.03
N GLU A 105 -4.48 -12.43 14.31
CA GLU A 105 -4.84 -13.67 15.02
C GLU A 105 -6.35 -13.79 15.30
N VAL A 106 -7.05 -12.65 15.44
CA VAL A 106 -8.49 -12.57 15.70
C VAL A 106 -9.26 -12.93 14.44
N ALA A 107 -8.91 -12.33 13.29
CA ALA A 107 -9.49 -12.74 12.01
C ALA A 107 -8.93 -14.08 11.49
N GLY A 108 -7.73 -14.45 11.95
CA GLY A 108 -7.02 -15.64 11.47
C GLY A 108 -6.54 -15.48 10.03
N LEU A 109 -5.99 -14.32 9.69
CA LEU A 109 -5.54 -13.98 8.35
C LEU A 109 -4.06 -13.58 8.38
N GLU A 110 -3.32 -13.99 7.36
CA GLU A 110 -1.98 -13.46 7.07
C GLU A 110 -2.06 -12.63 5.78
N PHE A 111 -1.57 -11.40 5.85
CA PHE A 111 -1.42 -10.50 4.72
C PHE A 111 0.07 -10.29 4.43
N SER A 112 0.45 -10.43 3.17
CA SER A 112 1.83 -10.23 2.72
C SER A 112 1.87 -9.25 1.57
N SER A 113 2.71 -8.22 1.67
CA SER A 113 3.04 -7.31 0.58
C SER A 113 4.44 -7.57 0.07
N GLU A 114 4.55 -7.77 -1.23
CA GLU A 114 5.82 -7.98 -1.92
C GLU A 114 6.16 -6.79 -2.82
N PHE A 115 7.42 -6.38 -2.81
CA PHE A 115 7.98 -5.35 -3.65
C PHE A 115 9.26 -5.86 -4.30
N VAL A 116 9.43 -5.60 -5.59
CA VAL A 116 10.68 -5.85 -6.33
C VAL A 116 10.97 -4.61 -7.17
N LEU A 117 12.06 -3.90 -6.86
CA LEU A 117 12.47 -2.70 -7.59
C LEU A 117 13.67 -3.02 -8.50
N ASP A 118 13.39 -3.24 -9.78
CA ASP A 118 14.43 -3.65 -10.73
C ASP A 118 15.54 -2.58 -10.83
N LYS A 119 16.79 -3.00 -10.61
CA LYS A 119 17.92 -2.08 -10.51
C LYS A 119 18.17 -1.29 -11.79
N THR A 120 17.99 -1.91 -12.95
CA THR A 120 18.37 -1.33 -14.25
C THR A 120 17.25 -0.51 -14.85
N THR A 121 16.04 -1.08 -14.88
CA THR A 121 14.85 -0.47 -15.50
C THR A 121 14.13 0.49 -14.55
N SER A 122 14.41 0.41 -13.24
CA SER A 122 13.73 1.18 -12.19
C SER A 122 12.22 0.93 -12.08
N VAL A 123 11.74 -0.19 -12.66
CA VAL A 123 10.34 -0.64 -12.60
C VAL A 123 10.09 -1.28 -11.24
N LEU A 124 9.07 -0.77 -10.54
CA LEU A 124 8.54 -1.37 -9.32
C LEU A 124 7.47 -2.42 -9.66
N LYS A 125 7.71 -3.67 -9.26
CA LYS A 125 6.70 -4.74 -9.25
C LYS A 125 6.20 -4.92 -7.83
N THR A 126 4.90 -5.06 -7.66
CA THR A 126 4.32 -5.33 -6.35
C THR A 126 3.08 -6.22 -6.46
N ARG A 127 2.80 -6.97 -5.39
CA ARG A 127 1.59 -7.76 -5.23
C ARG A 127 1.28 -7.95 -3.75
N ASN A 128 0.01 -8.20 -3.46
CA ASN A 128 -0.44 -8.63 -2.16
C ASN A 128 -0.88 -10.09 -2.19
N ILE A 129 -0.70 -10.79 -1.07
CA ILE A 129 -1.10 -12.18 -0.86
C ILE A 129 -1.86 -12.24 0.46
N LEU A 130 -3.04 -12.86 0.45
CA LEU A 130 -3.85 -13.09 1.64
C LEU A 130 -4.00 -14.59 1.87
N HIS A 131 -3.65 -15.06 3.06
CA HIS A 131 -3.81 -16.45 3.47
C HIS A 131 -4.82 -16.55 4.61
N ASN A 132 -5.76 -17.49 4.48
CA ASN A 132 -6.66 -17.87 5.56
C ASN A 132 -6.00 -18.93 6.45
N LEU A 133 -5.72 -18.57 7.71
CA LEU A 133 -5.06 -19.44 8.69
C LEU A 133 -6.05 -20.24 9.54
N LYS A 134 -7.34 -19.90 9.48
CA LYS A 134 -8.41 -20.56 10.24
C LYS A 134 -9.21 -21.54 9.39
N ALA A 135 -9.84 -22.49 10.09
CA ALA A 135 -10.80 -23.40 9.49
C ALA A 135 -12.01 -22.64 8.90
N GLY A 136 -12.64 -23.24 7.89
CA GLY A 136 -13.78 -22.65 7.18
C GLY A 136 -13.36 -21.68 6.07
N THR A 137 -14.35 -21.19 5.33
CA THR A 137 -14.14 -20.33 4.16
C THR A 137 -14.11 -18.86 4.55
N TYR A 138 -13.12 -18.12 4.05
CA TYR A 138 -13.13 -16.66 4.05
C TYR A 138 -13.46 -16.19 2.64
N ASN A 139 -14.55 -15.44 2.48
CA ASN A 139 -14.93 -14.87 1.19
C ASN A 139 -14.17 -13.57 1.00
N VAL A 140 -13.37 -13.48 -0.06
CA VAL A 140 -12.63 -12.27 -0.41
C VAL A 140 -13.46 -11.50 -1.42
N GLU A 141 -13.77 -10.25 -1.08
CA GLU A 141 -14.48 -9.30 -1.95
C GLU A 141 -13.48 -8.36 -2.65
N ARG A 142 -12.38 -8.03 -1.96
CA ARG A 142 -11.29 -7.20 -2.49
C ARG A 142 -9.94 -7.65 -1.95
N LEU A 143 -8.96 -7.71 -2.86
CA LEU A 143 -7.53 -7.76 -2.53
C LEU A 143 -6.79 -6.82 -3.48
N ALA A 144 -6.54 -5.60 -3.04
CA ALA A 144 -5.94 -4.53 -3.83
C ALA A 144 -4.51 -4.22 -3.40
N VAL A 145 -3.73 -3.68 -4.33
CA VAL A 145 -2.44 -3.04 -4.05
C VAL A 145 -2.69 -1.55 -3.82
N THR A 146 -2.13 -1.01 -2.74
CA THR A 146 -2.25 0.40 -2.37
C THR A 146 -0.91 1.08 -2.52
N LEU A 147 -0.88 2.14 -3.33
CA LEU A 147 0.31 2.97 -3.58
C LEU A 147 -0.07 4.44 -3.32
N PRO A 148 0.78 5.21 -2.62
CA PRO A 148 0.52 6.62 -2.42
C PRO A 148 0.63 7.39 -3.74
N LEU A 149 -0.27 8.35 -3.93
CA LEU A 149 -0.20 9.30 -5.02
C LEU A 149 0.63 10.51 -4.56
N PRO A 150 1.57 11.03 -5.37
CA PRO A 150 2.27 12.26 -5.01
C PRO A 150 1.31 13.45 -4.98
N GLU A 151 1.53 14.37 -4.05
CA GLU A 151 0.66 15.55 -3.84
C GLU A 151 0.55 16.45 -5.09
N PHE A 152 1.59 16.47 -5.92
CA PHE A 152 1.64 17.25 -7.16
C PHE A 152 0.96 16.55 -8.37
N ALA A 153 0.27 15.42 -8.17
CA ALA A 153 -0.42 14.73 -9.25
C ALA A 153 -1.73 15.46 -9.65
N ASP A 154 -1.70 16.18 -10.78
CA ASP A 154 -2.82 16.99 -11.24
C ASP A 154 -3.75 16.31 -12.25
N GLU A 155 -3.23 15.35 -13.02
CA GLU A 155 -3.95 14.71 -14.13
C GLU A 155 -3.82 13.20 -14.08
N VAL A 156 -4.89 12.50 -14.47
CA VAL A 156 -4.88 11.06 -14.74
C VAL A 156 -5.02 10.84 -16.25
N CYS A 157 -4.15 9.99 -16.80
CA CYS A 157 -4.26 9.53 -18.18
C CYS A 157 -4.74 8.08 -18.18
N THR A 158 -5.81 7.85 -18.92
CA THR A 158 -6.47 6.55 -19.09
C THR A 158 -6.51 6.16 -20.55
N PHE A 159 -6.76 4.89 -20.82
CA PHE A 159 -6.97 4.38 -22.17
C PHE A 159 -8.39 3.87 -22.30
N TYR A 160 -9.16 4.42 -23.23
CA TYR A 160 -10.50 3.97 -23.56
C TYR A 160 -10.56 3.56 -25.02
N GLY A 161 -11.72 3.12 -25.49
CA GLY A 161 -11.91 2.85 -26.91
C GLY A 161 -13.09 1.95 -27.17
N ARG A 162 -13.14 1.46 -28.41
CA ARG A 162 -14.09 0.45 -28.88
C ARG A 162 -13.41 -0.43 -29.91
N TRP A 163 -14.05 -1.53 -30.29
CA TRP A 163 -13.54 -2.36 -31.39
C TRP A 163 -13.24 -1.48 -32.63
N VAL A 164 -12.03 -1.63 -33.17
CA VAL A 164 -11.47 -0.95 -34.35
C VAL A 164 -10.98 0.47 -34.03
N ARG A 165 -11.03 0.89 -32.75
CA ARG A 165 -10.55 2.17 -32.21
C ARG A 165 -10.13 2.01 -30.74
N GLU A 166 -9.24 1.08 -30.46
CA GLU A 166 -8.75 0.76 -29.13
C GLU A 166 -7.71 1.79 -28.63
N PHE A 167 -7.44 1.77 -27.32
CA PHE A 167 -6.34 2.48 -26.64
C PHE A 167 -6.23 3.99 -26.93
N GLN A 168 -7.36 4.68 -27.05
CA GLN A 168 -7.39 6.13 -27.18
C GLN A 168 -7.00 6.77 -25.84
N PRO A 169 -6.02 7.68 -25.81
CA PRO A 169 -5.64 8.36 -24.58
C PRO A 169 -6.75 9.33 -24.16
N ASN A 170 -7.13 9.28 -22.89
CA ASN A 170 -8.03 10.23 -22.25
C ASN A 170 -7.33 10.80 -21.02
N ARG A 171 -7.06 12.11 -21.07
CA ARG A 171 -6.39 12.85 -20.00
C ARG A 171 -7.39 13.79 -19.36
N GLN A 172 -7.45 13.80 -18.04
CA GLN A 172 -8.39 14.61 -17.29
C GLN A 172 -7.76 15.03 -15.95
N ASN A 173 -8.21 16.17 -15.44
CA ASN A 173 -7.80 16.65 -14.14
C ASN A 173 -8.29 15.71 -13.04
N LEU A 174 -7.41 15.36 -12.11
CA LEU A 174 -7.77 14.68 -10.88
C LEU A 174 -8.41 15.71 -9.93
N LYS A 175 -9.67 15.49 -9.58
CA LYS A 175 -10.41 16.35 -8.64
C LYS A 175 -10.57 15.62 -7.32
N HIS A 176 -10.90 16.37 -6.27
CA HIS A 176 -11.25 15.78 -4.99
C HIS A 176 -12.38 14.75 -5.17
N GLY A 177 -12.20 13.56 -4.55
CA GLY A 177 -13.09 12.41 -4.69
C GLY A 177 -12.34 11.18 -5.20
N GLY A 178 -13.10 10.21 -5.72
CA GLY A 178 -12.56 8.99 -6.31
C GLY A 178 -12.58 9.05 -7.84
N PHE A 179 -11.62 8.38 -8.48
CA PHE A 179 -11.63 8.10 -9.90
C PHE A 179 -11.68 6.59 -10.15
N ILE A 180 -12.62 6.15 -10.97
CA ILE A 180 -12.80 4.75 -11.37
C ILE A 180 -12.98 4.72 -12.89
N GLN A 181 -12.29 3.80 -13.57
CA GLN A 181 -12.37 3.58 -15.01
C GLN A 181 -12.82 2.17 -15.32
#